data_AF-A0A1Q5FGE3-F1
#
_entry.id   AF-A0A1Q5FGE3-F1
#
_cell.length_a   1.000
_cell.length_b   1.000
_cell.length_c   1.000
_cell.angle_alpha   90.00
_cell.angle_beta   90.00
_cell.angle_gamma   90.00
#
_symmetry.space_group_name_H-M   'P 1'
#
loop_
_entity.id
_entity.type
_entity.pdbx_description
1 polymer ?
#
loop_
_entity_poly.entity_id
_entity_poly.type
_entity_poly.pdbx_seq_one_letter_code
_entity_poly.pdbx_strand_id
1 'polypeptide(L)'
;MSAPDELPRLDQATEHAETVHSIFSDRRAAPPARELLLAVAYSLAIAPSEPGRVLNTAARVLGRTATGRPRFDALVADDAPRYEPPRAAGNWSPGQAPGCQAPRLRPYVYRPRPAASPLDDEAVVPLRPLPEPVVHVGPGYVPPVDVRNERGICGAHSHHQVQELDPRTGWTIPHWFCKRHVEHAERVAEQVREQNAAAPEPIPNRGGLLPAHFSAPWEEVYRRYAPASWEPPAYGLSADDWPDPGNPPPALTPRRLRAV
;
A
#
# COMPACT_ATOMS: atom_id res chain seq x y z
N MET A 1 -21.07 45.24 -37.20
CA MET A 1 -20.16 44.96 -36.08
C MET A 1 -20.47 43.55 -35.61
N SER A 2 -19.80 42.55 -36.18
CA SER A 2 -19.97 41.15 -35.76
C SER A 2 -19.05 40.90 -34.58
N ALA A 3 -19.62 40.52 -33.43
CA ALA A 3 -18.84 40.05 -32.29
C ALA A 3 -18.05 38.80 -32.71
N PRO A 4 -16.73 38.72 -32.45
CA PRO A 4 -15.96 37.54 -32.79
C PRO A 4 -16.17 36.48 -31.71
N ASP A 5 -16.77 35.35 -32.07
CA ASP A 5 -16.26 33.99 -31.83
C ASP A 5 -15.57 33.71 -30.47
N GLU A 6 -16.18 34.11 -29.35
CA GLU A 6 -15.65 33.93 -27.98
C GLU A 6 -16.09 32.59 -27.34
N LEU A 7 -16.97 31.85 -28.00
CA LEU A 7 -17.60 30.61 -27.51
C LEU A 7 -16.64 29.41 -27.37
N PRO A 8 -15.66 29.15 -28.27
CA PRO A 8 -14.82 27.95 -28.17
C PRO A 8 -13.88 27.93 -26.96
N ARG A 9 -13.51 29.11 -26.44
CA ARG A 9 -12.56 29.24 -25.32
C ARG A 9 -13.20 29.02 -23.96
N LEU A 10 -14.46 29.41 -23.80
CA LEU A 10 -15.23 29.18 -22.57
C LEU A 10 -15.57 27.70 -22.39
N ASP A 11 -15.90 27.00 -23.48
CA ASP A 11 -16.15 25.57 -23.46
C ASP A 11 -14.89 24.79 -23.02
N GLN A 12 -13.72 25.14 -23.58
CA GLN A 12 -12.43 24.56 -23.18
C GLN A 12 -12.06 24.85 -21.72
N ALA A 13 -12.34 26.06 -21.23
CA ALA A 13 -12.08 26.41 -19.83
C ALA A 13 -13.00 25.63 -18.87
N THR A 14 -14.26 25.43 -19.26
CA THR A 14 -15.24 24.62 -18.52
C THR A 14 -14.80 23.15 -18.47
N GLU A 15 -14.46 22.55 -19.61
CA GLU A 15 -13.98 21.16 -19.70
C GLU A 15 -12.71 20.95 -18.84
N HIS A 16 -11.78 21.90 -18.87
CA HIS A 16 -10.59 21.86 -18.03
C HIS A 16 -10.95 21.93 -16.53
N ALA A 17 -11.86 22.83 -16.14
CA ALA A 17 -12.30 22.97 -14.76
C ALA A 17 -12.99 21.70 -14.24
N GLU A 18 -13.85 21.06 -15.05
CA GLU A 18 -14.49 19.78 -14.74
C GLU A 18 -13.46 18.67 -14.54
N THR A 19 -12.44 18.62 -15.40
CA THR A 19 -11.33 17.65 -15.30
C THR A 19 -10.56 17.82 -14.00
N VAL A 20 -10.17 19.06 -13.69
CA VAL A 20 -9.45 19.38 -12.45
C VAL A 20 -10.30 19.04 -11.23
N HIS A 21 -11.61 19.34 -11.27
CA HIS A 21 -12.53 18.98 -10.20
C HIS A 21 -12.64 17.47 -9.99
N SER A 22 -12.72 16.69 -11.08
CA SER A 22 -12.70 15.22 -11.05
C SER A 22 -11.42 14.68 -10.39
N ILE A 23 -10.25 15.21 -10.78
CA ILE A 23 -8.95 14.82 -10.22
C ILE A 23 -8.87 15.12 -8.71
N PHE A 24 -9.38 16.27 -8.25
CA PHE A 24 -9.39 16.60 -6.82
C PHE A 24 -10.39 15.77 -6.03
N SER A 25 -11.48 15.33 -6.66
CA SER A 25 -12.50 14.49 -6.05
C SER A 25 -12.10 13.02 -5.96
N ASP A 26 -11.14 12.57 -6.77
CA ASP A 26 -10.62 11.21 -6.74
C ASP A 26 -9.78 10.94 -5.48
N ARG A 27 -10.37 10.18 -4.55
CA ARG A 27 -9.73 9.81 -3.28
C ARG A 27 -8.53 8.89 -3.45
N ARG A 28 -8.39 8.21 -4.60
CA ARG A 28 -7.25 7.33 -4.90
C ARG A 28 -6.01 8.14 -5.26
N ALA A 29 -6.18 9.38 -5.72
CA ALA A 29 -5.08 10.26 -6.14
C ALA A 29 -4.31 10.83 -4.93
N ALA A 30 -3.27 10.11 -4.51
CA ALA A 30 -2.27 10.61 -3.57
C ALA A 30 -1.54 11.86 -4.12
N PRO A 31 -0.89 12.69 -3.28
CA PRO A 31 -0.31 13.96 -3.74
C PRO A 31 0.61 13.87 -4.97
N PRO A 32 1.53 12.89 -5.10
CA PRO A 32 2.36 12.74 -6.31
C PRO A 32 1.54 12.38 -7.56
N ALA A 33 0.58 11.46 -7.42
CA ALA A 33 -0.29 11.08 -8.54
C ALA A 33 -1.19 12.24 -8.97
N ARG A 34 -1.70 13.03 -8.01
CA ARG A 34 -2.50 14.22 -8.30
C ARG A 34 -1.70 15.27 -9.06
N GLU A 35 -0.44 15.50 -8.67
CA GLU A 35 0.46 16.40 -9.39
C GLU A 35 0.65 15.98 -10.85
N LEU A 36 0.86 14.67 -11.09
CA LEU A 36 0.97 14.10 -12.44
C LEU A 36 -0.31 14.32 -13.26
N LEU A 37 -1.48 13.97 -12.70
CA LEU A 37 -2.77 14.13 -13.36
C LEU A 37 -3.05 15.59 -13.74
N LEU A 38 -2.77 16.53 -12.82
CA LEU A 38 -2.93 17.96 -13.06
C LEU A 38 -1.96 18.48 -14.13
N ALA A 39 -0.72 17.99 -14.17
CA ALA A 39 0.24 18.38 -15.21
C ALA A 39 -0.21 17.91 -16.60
N VAL A 40 -0.81 16.72 -16.71
CA VAL A 40 -1.39 16.22 -17.96
C VAL A 40 -2.65 17.02 -18.35
N ALA A 41 -3.55 17.29 -17.40
CA ALA A 41 -4.74 18.11 -17.63
C ALA A 41 -4.38 19.54 -18.09
N TYR A 42 -3.37 20.15 -17.47
CA TYR A 42 -2.83 21.45 -17.87
C TYR A 42 -2.27 21.39 -19.30
N SER A 43 -1.50 20.34 -19.61
CA SER A 43 -0.88 20.16 -20.93
C SER A 43 -1.91 20.02 -22.05
N LEU A 44 -3.05 19.37 -21.76
CA LEU A 44 -4.18 19.29 -22.67
C LEU A 44 -4.87 20.63 -22.91
N ALA A 45 -5.02 21.45 -21.86
CA ALA A 45 -5.66 22.76 -21.97
C ALA A 45 -4.83 23.76 -22.81
N ILE A 46 -3.49 23.68 -22.75
CA ILE A 46 -2.62 24.62 -23.47
C ILE A 46 -2.33 24.19 -24.92
N ALA A 47 -2.50 22.92 -25.27
CA ALA A 47 -2.20 22.39 -26.60
C ALA A 47 -3.20 21.29 -27.04
N PRO A 48 -4.51 21.61 -27.14
CA PRO A 48 -5.56 20.61 -27.41
C PRO A 48 -5.41 19.93 -28.79
N SER A 49 -4.78 20.60 -29.76
CA SER A 49 -4.62 20.12 -31.13
C SER A 49 -3.38 19.22 -31.35
N GLU A 50 -2.51 19.05 -30.35
CA GLU A 50 -1.25 18.32 -30.46
C GLU A 50 -1.12 17.22 -29.39
N PRO A 51 -1.98 16.18 -29.42
CA PRO A 51 -2.04 15.18 -28.35
C PRO A 51 -0.70 14.42 -28.19
N GLY A 52 0.03 14.18 -29.28
CA GLY A 52 1.38 13.60 -29.24
C GLY A 52 2.45 14.43 -28.49
N ARG A 53 2.17 15.69 -28.13
CA ARG A 53 3.06 16.54 -27.31
C ARG A 53 2.64 16.66 -25.84
N VAL A 54 1.44 16.21 -25.47
CA VAL A 54 0.88 16.39 -24.13
C VAL A 54 1.82 15.86 -23.04
N LEU A 55 2.32 14.63 -23.18
CA LEU A 55 3.21 14.03 -22.19
C LEU A 55 4.57 14.74 -22.11
N ASN A 56 5.10 15.24 -23.24
CA ASN A 56 6.35 16.01 -23.27
C ASN A 56 6.19 17.37 -22.57
N THR A 57 5.04 18.01 -22.76
CA THR A 57 4.69 19.26 -22.09
C THR A 57 4.51 19.04 -20.59
N ALA A 58 3.81 17.99 -20.19
CA ALA A 58 3.65 17.61 -18.78
C ALA A 58 5.02 17.35 -18.13
N ALA A 59 5.90 16.64 -18.83
CA ALA A 59 7.26 16.39 -18.36
C ALA A 59 8.08 17.69 -18.16
N ARG A 60 7.90 18.68 -19.04
CA ARG A 60 8.55 19.99 -18.90
C ARG A 60 8.03 20.77 -17.70
N VAL A 61 6.71 20.73 -17.46
CA VAL A 61 6.05 21.43 -16.35
C VAL A 61 6.46 20.83 -14.99
N LEU A 62 6.50 19.51 -14.89
CA LEU A 62 6.90 18.80 -13.66
C LEU A 62 8.39 18.98 -13.33
N GLY A 63 9.21 19.26 -14.35
CA GLY A 63 10.63 19.54 -14.20
C GLY A 63 11.44 18.33 -13.76
N ARG A 64 12.51 18.59 -13.00
CA ARG A 64 13.52 17.60 -12.60
C ARG A 64 13.61 17.48 -11.08
N THR A 65 14.07 16.34 -10.60
CA THR A 65 14.42 16.12 -9.19
C THR A 65 15.66 16.94 -8.83
N ALA A 66 15.97 17.02 -7.53
CA ALA A 66 17.24 17.59 -7.06
C ALA A 66 18.47 16.88 -7.66
N THR A 67 18.33 15.61 -8.04
CA THR A 67 19.36 14.80 -8.71
C THR A 67 19.38 14.96 -10.23
N GLY A 68 18.60 15.89 -10.79
CA GLY A 68 18.54 16.19 -12.22
C GLY A 68 17.75 15.18 -13.07
N ARG A 69 17.15 14.16 -12.46
CA ARG A 69 16.32 13.16 -13.17
C ARG A 69 14.94 13.74 -13.50
N PRO A 70 14.34 13.41 -14.66
CA PRO A 70 12.97 13.82 -14.96
C PRO A 70 12.00 13.30 -13.88
N ARG A 71 11.17 14.17 -13.31
CA ARG A 71 10.16 13.75 -12.30
C ARG A 71 9.03 12.96 -12.93
N PHE A 72 8.67 13.33 -14.17
CA PHE A 72 7.61 12.70 -14.93
C PHE A 72 7.79 11.19 -15.05
N ASP A 73 9.00 10.73 -15.40
CA ASP A 73 9.29 9.30 -15.57
C ASP A 73 8.97 8.50 -14.30
N ALA A 74 9.39 9.01 -13.13
CA ALA A 74 9.11 8.37 -11.84
C ALA A 74 7.62 8.40 -11.50
N LEU A 75 6.94 9.50 -11.80
CA LEU A 75 5.50 9.64 -11.53
C LEU A 75 4.66 8.70 -12.43
N VAL A 76 5.02 8.56 -13.71
CA VAL A 76 4.36 7.61 -14.62
C VAL A 76 4.65 6.16 -14.21
N ALA A 77 5.88 5.85 -13.79
CA ALA A 77 6.22 4.55 -13.25
C ALA A 77 5.42 4.22 -11.98
N ASP A 78 5.26 5.20 -11.09
CA ASP A 78 4.49 5.06 -9.86
C ASP A 78 2.98 4.90 -10.11
N ASP A 79 2.46 5.48 -11.20
CA ASP A 79 1.08 5.30 -11.65
C ASP A 79 0.85 3.97 -12.39
N ALA A 80 1.90 3.20 -12.72
CA ALA A 80 1.72 1.92 -13.40
C ALA A 80 0.86 0.96 -12.55
N PRO A 81 -0.24 0.42 -13.10
CA PRO A 81 -1.13 -0.54 -12.45
C PRO A 81 -0.38 -1.72 -11.86
N ARG A 82 -0.56 -1.97 -10.56
CA ARG A 82 0.03 -3.12 -9.88
C ARG A 82 -0.70 -3.47 -8.60
N TYR A 83 -0.50 -4.70 -8.17
CA TYR A 83 -0.78 -5.11 -6.80
C TYR A 83 0.42 -4.81 -5.91
N GLU A 84 0.22 -4.01 -4.86
CA GLU A 84 1.16 -3.87 -3.76
C GLU A 84 0.61 -4.60 -2.52
N PRO A 85 1.33 -5.63 -2.03
CA PRO A 85 0.88 -6.34 -0.84
C PRO A 85 0.94 -5.42 0.39
N PRO A 86 0.10 -5.66 1.41
CA PRO A 86 0.11 -4.87 2.63
C PRO A 86 1.50 -4.91 3.26
N ARG A 87 1.93 -3.81 3.90
CA ARG A 87 3.25 -3.72 4.54
C ARG A 87 3.56 -4.90 5.48
N ALA A 88 2.54 -5.42 6.15
CA ALA A 88 2.66 -6.59 7.03
C ALA A 88 3.07 -7.87 6.30
N ALA A 89 2.92 -7.96 4.97
CA ALA A 89 3.32 -9.10 4.16
C ALA A 89 4.78 -9.02 3.67
N GLY A 90 5.45 -7.88 3.86
CA GLY A 90 6.85 -7.71 3.52
C GLY A 90 7.80 -8.56 4.38
N ASN A 91 9.07 -8.58 3.97
CA ASN A 91 10.13 -9.28 4.70
C ASN A 91 10.60 -8.43 5.88
N TRP A 92 10.25 -8.85 7.10
CA TRP A 92 10.61 -8.14 8.32
C TRP A 92 11.81 -8.76 9.02
N SER A 93 12.70 -7.90 9.53
CA SER A 93 13.74 -8.32 10.45
C SER A 93 13.15 -8.79 11.79
N PRO A 94 13.80 -9.74 12.49
CA PRO A 94 13.42 -10.13 13.84
C PRO A 94 13.27 -8.90 14.75
N GLY A 95 12.10 -8.73 15.37
CA GLY A 95 11.78 -7.60 16.27
C GLY A 95 10.98 -6.45 15.63
N GLN A 96 10.97 -6.34 14.29
CA GLN A 96 10.07 -5.41 13.57
C GLN A 96 8.84 -6.10 12.99
N ALA A 97 8.87 -7.43 12.89
CA ALA A 97 7.74 -8.23 12.43
C ALA A 97 6.49 -8.04 13.32
N PRO A 98 5.28 -8.10 12.73
CA PRO A 98 4.03 -8.14 13.49
C PRO A 98 4.03 -9.21 14.59
N GLY A 99 3.29 -8.97 15.68
CA GLY A 99 3.22 -9.88 16.81
C GLY A 99 2.56 -11.22 16.46
N CYS A 100 2.92 -12.26 17.20
CA CYS A 100 2.44 -13.62 16.99
C CYS A 100 0.92 -13.70 17.17
N GLN A 101 0.25 -14.27 16.18
CA GLN A 101 -1.21 -14.37 16.10
C GLN A 101 -1.77 -15.69 16.65
N ALA A 102 -0.89 -16.68 16.89
CA ALA A 102 -1.29 -17.98 17.43
C ALA A 102 -2.04 -17.87 18.78
N PRO A 103 -2.94 -18.83 19.06
CA PRO A 103 -3.50 -19.03 20.39
C PRO A 103 -2.41 -19.16 21.44
N ARG A 104 -2.64 -18.59 22.62
CA ARG A 104 -1.68 -18.58 23.70
C ARG A 104 -1.58 -19.97 24.34
N LEU A 105 -0.40 -20.58 24.30
CA LEU A 105 -0.15 -21.90 24.89
C LEU A 105 -0.27 -21.97 26.43
N ARG A 106 -0.17 -20.83 27.13
CA ARG A 106 -0.27 -20.77 28.61
C ARG A 106 -0.94 -19.47 29.09
N PRO A 107 -1.86 -19.52 30.07
CA PRO A 107 -2.32 -18.34 30.80
C PRO A 107 -1.13 -17.54 31.36
N TYR A 108 -1.24 -16.21 31.38
CA TYR A 108 -0.17 -15.34 31.88
C TYR A 108 0.08 -15.57 33.38
N VAL A 109 1.31 -15.89 33.74
CA VAL A 109 1.83 -15.66 35.09
C VAL A 109 2.76 -14.45 34.99
N TYR A 110 2.42 -13.35 35.65
CA TYR A 110 3.28 -12.19 35.75
C TYR A 110 4.65 -12.62 36.29
N ARG A 111 5.70 -12.45 35.49
CA ARG A 111 7.08 -12.52 35.96
C ARG A 111 7.71 -11.15 35.73
N PRO A 112 8.00 -10.39 36.80
CA PRO A 112 8.63 -9.09 36.66
C PRO A 112 9.97 -9.25 35.95
N ARG A 113 10.26 -8.32 35.04
CA ARG A 113 11.55 -8.24 34.35
C ARG A 113 12.62 -7.94 35.41
N PRO A 114 13.69 -8.75 35.55
CA PRO A 114 14.81 -8.40 36.42
C PRO A 114 15.36 -7.04 35.97
N ALA A 115 15.61 -6.15 36.94
CA ALA A 115 16.29 -4.90 36.66
C ALA A 115 17.66 -5.19 36.02
N ALA A 116 18.11 -4.32 35.10
CA ALA A 116 19.47 -4.40 34.59
C ALA A 116 20.44 -4.31 35.78
N SER A 117 21.28 -5.33 35.95
CA SER A 117 22.27 -5.36 37.03
C SER A 117 23.35 -4.32 36.73
N PRO A 118 23.72 -3.41 37.66
CA PRO A 118 24.78 -2.42 37.45
C PRO A 118 26.21 -2.98 37.50
N LEU A 119 26.37 -4.31 37.46
CA LEU A 119 27.63 -4.98 37.81
C LEU A 119 28.02 -5.95 36.70
N ASP A 120 28.38 -5.39 35.55
CA ASP A 120 29.48 -5.91 34.75
C ASP A 120 30.74 -5.20 35.24
N ASP A 121 31.30 -5.66 36.37
CA ASP A 121 32.73 -5.59 36.66
C ASP A 121 33.04 -6.44 37.91
N GLU A 122 34.00 -7.36 37.72
CA GLU A 122 34.81 -8.05 38.74
C GLU A 122 34.17 -9.16 39.61
N ALA A 123 34.44 -10.40 39.16
CA ALA A 123 34.91 -11.58 39.90
C ALA A 123 34.40 -11.95 41.33
N VAL A 124 33.66 -13.09 41.35
CA VAL A 124 33.92 -14.34 42.12
C VAL A 124 33.34 -14.56 43.56
N VAL A 125 32.64 -15.72 43.67
CA VAL A 125 32.11 -16.59 44.78
C VAL A 125 30.85 -16.21 45.62
N PRO A 126 30.08 -17.20 46.15
CA PRO A 126 28.65 -17.36 45.89
C PRO A 126 27.83 -17.15 47.16
N LEU A 127 27.17 -16.00 47.27
CA LEU A 127 26.21 -15.77 48.34
C LEU A 127 24.82 -16.18 47.86
N ARG A 128 24.07 -16.83 48.77
CA ARG A 128 22.73 -17.39 48.58
C ARG A 128 21.88 -16.57 47.58
N PRO A 129 21.05 -17.22 46.74
CA PRO A 129 20.10 -16.51 45.88
C PRO A 129 19.36 -15.48 46.73
N LEU A 130 19.51 -14.20 46.38
CA LEU A 130 18.74 -13.15 47.01
C LEU A 130 17.25 -13.49 46.79
N PRO A 131 16.39 -13.31 47.80
CA PRO A 131 14.96 -13.51 47.61
C PRO A 131 14.48 -12.60 46.46
N GLU A 132 13.60 -13.15 45.61
CA GLU A 132 13.07 -12.41 44.46
C GLU A 132 12.50 -11.06 44.94
N PRO A 133 12.83 -9.94 44.26
CA PRO A 133 12.31 -8.64 44.65
C PRO A 133 10.79 -8.66 44.50
N VAL A 134 10.10 -8.56 45.63
CA VAL A 134 8.66 -8.36 45.67
C VAL A 134 8.38 -6.97 45.09
N VAL A 135 7.89 -6.93 43.85
CA VAL A 135 7.42 -5.69 43.22
C VAL A 135 6.13 -5.27 43.91
N HIS A 136 6.24 -4.30 44.82
CA HIS A 136 5.08 -3.66 45.42
C HIS A 136 4.42 -2.73 44.40
N VAL A 137 3.44 -3.26 43.66
CA VAL A 137 2.47 -2.43 42.94
C VAL A 137 1.50 -1.81 43.95
N GLY A 138 1.24 -0.51 43.82
CA GLY A 138 0.34 0.21 44.72
C GLY A 138 -1.06 -0.42 44.73
N PRO A 139 -1.78 -0.37 45.87
CA PRO A 139 -3.14 -0.89 45.97
C PRO A 139 -4.05 -0.13 45.00
N GLY A 140 -4.43 -0.78 43.90
CA GLY A 140 -5.24 -0.19 42.82
C GLY A 140 -4.59 -0.16 41.43
N TYR A 141 -3.35 -0.61 41.26
CA TYR A 141 -2.76 -0.74 39.93
C TYR A 141 -3.36 -1.94 39.18
N VAL A 142 -4.26 -1.64 38.24
CA VAL A 142 -4.68 -2.59 37.21
C VAL A 142 -3.84 -2.29 35.96
N PRO A 143 -2.89 -3.17 35.57
CA PRO A 143 -2.20 -2.98 34.30
C PRO A 143 -3.23 -2.92 33.17
N PRO A 144 -3.06 -2.04 32.17
CA PRO A 144 -3.96 -1.98 31.03
C PRO A 144 -4.13 -3.38 30.47
N VAL A 145 -5.38 -3.84 30.33
CA VAL A 145 -5.64 -5.18 29.82
C VAL A 145 -5.18 -5.19 28.38
N ASP A 146 -4.05 -5.86 28.11
CA ASP A 146 -3.58 -6.05 26.76
C ASP A 146 -4.67 -6.83 26.01
N VAL A 147 -5.17 -6.29 24.90
CA VAL A 147 -6.16 -6.96 24.02
C VAL A 147 -5.72 -8.38 23.65
N ARG A 148 -4.41 -8.65 23.70
CA ARG A 148 -3.84 -9.98 23.50
C ARG A 148 -4.15 -10.95 24.64
N ASN A 149 -4.18 -10.45 25.87
CA ASN A 149 -4.56 -11.22 27.05
C ASN A 149 -6.06 -11.53 27.03
N GLU A 150 -6.92 -10.56 26.67
CA GLU A 150 -8.37 -10.76 26.57
C GLU A 150 -8.72 -11.78 25.49
N ARG A 151 -8.05 -11.70 24.34
CA ARG A 151 -8.31 -12.57 23.19
C ARG A 151 -7.54 -13.90 23.22
N GLY A 152 -6.77 -14.15 24.28
CA GLY A 152 -5.97 -15.36 24.40
C GLY A 152 -4.95 -15.56 23.27
N ILE A 153 -4.39 -14.48 22.71
CA ILE A 153 -3.39 -14.53 21.63
C ILE A 153 -1.98 -14.33 22.20
N CYS A 154 -0.97 -14.92 21.54
CA CYS A 154 0.40 -14.93 22.05
C CYS A 154 1.06 -13.55 22.06
N GLY A 155 0.99 -12.81 20.95
CA GLY A 155 1.55 -11.46 20.82
C GLY A 155 3.08 -11.33 20.85
N ALA A 156 3.83 -12.42 21.07
CA ALA A 156 5.30 -12.40 21.10
C ALA A 156 5.91 -12.03 19.74
N HIS A 157 7.19 -11.64 19.71
CA HIS A 157 7.89 -11.33 18.46
C HIS A 157 7.86 -12.53 17.50
N SER A 158 7.40 -12.28 16.27
CA SER A 158 7.27 -13.31 15.25
C SER A 158 8.58 -13.56 14.52
N HIS A 159 8.72 -14.78 14.04
CA HIS A 159 9.86 -15.27 13.25
C HIS A 159 9.42 -16.01 12.00
N HIS A 160 8.22 -16.57 11.99
CA HIS A 160 7.65 -17.31 10.87
C HIS A 160 6.48 -16.51 10.29
N GLN A 161 6.37 -16.53 8.97
CA GLN A 161 5.30 -15.90 8.21
C GLN A 161 4.63 -16.97 7.35
N VAL A 162 3.31 -16.97 7.33
CA VAL A 162 2.50 -17.73 6.38
C VAL A 162 1.67 -16.72 5.59
N GLN A 163 1.68 -16.84 4.27
CA GLN A 163 0.88 -15.99 3.40
C GLN A 163 -0.38 -16.74 2.99
N GLU A 164 -1.55 -16.20 3.32
CA GLU A 164 -2.83 -16.63 2.79
C GLU A 164 -3.21 -15.72 1.62
N LEU A 165 -3.74 -16.28 0.54
CA LEU A 165 -4.31 -15.51 -0.57
C LEU A 165 -5.84 -15.50 -0.43
N ASP A 166 -6.43 -14.32 -0.51
CA ASP A 166 -7.88 -14.17 -0.54
C ASP A 166 -8.42 -14.83 -1.83
N PRO A 167 -9.32 -15.83 -1.71
CA PRO A 167 -9.82 -16.57 -2.86
C PRO A 167 -10.65 -15.73 -3.83
N ARG A 168 -11.11 -14.54 -3.42
CA ARG A 168 -11.90 -13.63 -4.26
C ARG A 168 -11.03 -12.61 -4.99
N THR A 169 -9.99 -12.12 -4.34
CA THR A 169 -9.21 -10.96 -4.80
C THR A 169 -7.77 -11.28 -5.15
N GLY A 170 -7.27 -12.45 -4.76
CA GLY A 170 -5.87 -12.83 -4.85
C GLY A 170 -4.96 -12.05 -3.88
N TRP A 171 -5.51 -11.19 -3.02
CA TRP A 171 -4.73 -10.36 -2.12
C TRP A 171 -4.09 -11.18 -1.00
N THR A 172 -2.85 -10.83 -0.66
CA THR A 172 -2.08 -11.46 0.41
C THR A 172 -2.53 -10.99 1.80
N ILE A 173 -2.88 -11.95 2.64
CA ILE A 173 -3.16 -11.82 4.07
C ILE A 173 -2.02 -12.48 4.84
N PRO A 174 -1.15 -11.71 5.52
CA PRO A 174 0.01 -12.26 6.21
C PRO A 174 -0.30 -12.68 7.64
N HIS A 175 -0.01 -13.95 7.96
CA HIS A 175 -0.08 -14.53 9.29
C HIS A 175 1.31 -14.66 9.89
N TRP A 176 1.46 -14.22 11.14
CA TRP A 176 2.76 -14.16 11.81
C TRP A 176 2.79 -15.02 13.08
N PHE A 177 3.87 -15.79 13.24
CA PHE A 177 4.04 -16.74 14.33
C PHE A 177 5.43 -16.62 14.96
N CYS A 178 5.52 -16.72 16.29
CA CYS A 178 6.81 -16.82 16.98
C CYS A 178 7.37 -18.25 16.93
N LYS A 179 8.65 -18.41 17.28
CA LYS A 179 9.33 -19.72 17.29
C LYS A 179 8.60 -20.81 18.10
N ARG A 180 7.86 -20.41 19.15
CA ARG A 180 7.07 -21.35 19.98
C ARG A 180 5.81 -21.87 19.28
N HIS A 181 5.40 -21.26 18.18
CA HIS A 181 4.20 -21.60 17.41
C HIS A 181 4.55 -22.06 15.99
N VAL A 182 5.73 -22.66 15.80
CA VAL A 182 6.14 -23.19 14.49
C VAL A 182 5.18 -24.27 13.99
N GLU A 183 4.78 -25.21 14.84
CA GLU A 183 3.82 -26.27 14.48
C GLU A 183 2.44 -25.69 14.09
N HIS A 184 2.05 -24.57 14.72
CA HIS A 184 0.81 -23.89 14.36
C HIS A 184 0.95 -23.16 13.03
N ALA A 185 2.10 -22.54 12.76
CA ALA A 185 2.41 -21.96 11.46
C ALA A 185 2.36 -23.01 10.34
N GLU A 186 2.96 -24.18 10.55
CA GLU A 186 2.93 -25.30 9.59
C GLU A 186 1.50 -25.80 9.33
N ARG A 187 0.69 -25.91 10.38
CA ARG A 187 -0.74 -26.27 10.24
C ARG A 187 -1.53 -25.22 9.45
N VAL A 188 -1.28 -23.94 9.69
CA VAL A 188 -1.92 -22.85 8.94
C VAL A 188 -1.45 -22.88 7.48
N ALA A 189 -0.16 -23.12 7.22
CA ALA A 189 0.39 -23.26 5.87
C ALA A 189 -0.22 -24.46 5.12
N GLU A 190 -0.44 -25.59 5.79
CA GLU A 190 -1.18 -26.73 5.25
C GLU A 190 -2.62 -26.33 4.90
N GLN A 191 -3.33 -25.70 5.83
CA GLN A 191 -4.73 -25.29 5.67
C GLN A 191 -4.94 -24.34 4.48
N VAL A 192 -4.04 -23.37 4.27
CA VAL A 192 -4.18 -22.39 3.19
C VAL A 192 -3.60 -22.88 1.86
N ARG A 193 -2.96 -24.06 1.79
CA ARG A 193 -2.26 -24.50 0.59
C ARG A 193 -3.17 -24.65 -0.61
N GLU A 194 -4.28 -25.40 -0.45
CA GLU A 194 -5.22 -25.63 -1.55
C GLU A 194 -5.90 -24.34 -1.98
N GLN A 195 -6.29 -23.49 -1.01
CA GLN A 195 -6.85 -22.17 -1.29
C GLN A 195 -5.88 -21.29 -2.08
N ASN A 196 -4.62 -21.22 -1.66
CA ASN A 196 -3.60 -20.42 -2.34
C ASN A 196 -3.34 -20.94 -3.75
N ALA A 197 -3.36 -22.26 -3.97
CA ALA A 197 -3.18 -22.85 -5.28
C ALA A 197 -4.36 -22.52 -6.23
N ALA A 198 -5.57 -22.36 -5.68
CA ALA A 198 -6.77 -22.01 -6.44
C ALA A 198 -7.04 -20.50 -6.51
N ALA A 199 -6.28 -19.67 -5.79
CA ALA A 199 -6.51 -18.23 -5.74
C ALA A 199 -6.21 -17.57 -7.11
N PRO A 200 -7.04 -16.61 -7.54
CA PRO A 200 -6.80 -15.88 -8.79
C PRO A 200 -5.58 -14.96 -8.66
N GLU A 201 -5.13 -14.43 -9.80
CA GLU A 201 -4.15 -13.34 -9.80
C GLU A 201 -4.67 -12.14 -9.00
N PRO A 202 -3.79 -11.45 -8.24
CA PRO A 202 -4.20 -10.36 -7.38
C PRO A 202 -4.74 -9.18 -8.18
N ILE A 203 -5.92 -8.69 -7.78
CA ILE A 203 -6.49 -7.45 -8.32
C ILE A 203 -5.55 -6.29 -7.99
N PRO A 204 -5.21 -5.41 -8.95
CA PRO A 204 -4.40 -4.22 -8.67
C PRO A 204 -5.04 -3.33 -7.60
N ASN A 205 -4.21 -2.73 -6.76
CA ASN A 205 -4.66 -1.79 -5.72
C ASN A 205 -3.89 -0.45 -5.75
N ARG A 206 -3.00 -0.27 -6.74
CA ARG A 206 -2.22 0.95 -6.92
C ARG A 206 -2.01 1.28 -8.39
N GLY A 207 -1.98 2.57 -8.70
CA GLY A 207 -1.78 3.10 -10.04
C GLY A 207 -3.08 3.18 -10.85
N GLY A 208 -2.97 3.21 -12.17
CA GLY A 208 -4.09 3.19 -13.11
C GLY A 208 -4.94 4.46 -13.12
N LEU A 209 -4.43 5.58 -12.61
CA LEU A 209 -5.19 6.83 -12.56
C LEU A 209 -5.06 7.62 -13.86
N LEU A 210 -3.90 7.59 -14.54
CA LEU A 210 -3.79 8.18 -15.87
C LEU A 210 -4.85 7.63 -16.86
N PRO A 211 -5.00 6.30 -17.02
CA PRO A 211 -6.05 5.74 -17.85
C PRO A 211 -7.46 6.06 -17.35
N ALA A 212 -7.69 6.20 -16.04
CA ALA A 212 -9.01 6.57 -15.51
C ALA A 212 -9.48 7.95 -15.99
N HIS A 213 -8.56 8.92 -16.09
CA HIS A 213 -8.89 10.29 -16.50
C HIS A 213 -8.67 10.56 -17.99
N PHE A 214 -7.73 9.84 -18.62
CA PHE A 214 -7.24 10.16 -19.95
C PHE A 214 -7.17 8.94 -20.87
N SER A 215 -7.40 9.12 -22.17
CA SER A 215 -7.29 8.09 -23.20
C SER A 215 -5.98 8.23 -23.98
N ALA A 216 -5.15 7.18 -23.96
CA ALA A 216 -3.88 7.07 -24.67
C ALA A 216 -3.51 5.57 -24.82
N PRO A 217 -2.49 5.21 -25.63
CA PRO A 217 -1.91 3.86 -25.60
C PRO A 217 -1.09 3.65 -24.31
N TRP A 218 -1.78 3.63 -23.16
CA TRP A 218 -1.15 3.61 -21.84
C TRP A 218 -0.26 2.40 -21.59
N GLU A 219 -0.54 1.25 -22.22
CA GLU A 219 0.33 0.09 -22.12
C GLU A 219 1.74 0.40 -22.63
N GLU A 220 1.87 1.01 -23.82
CA GLU A 220 3.16 1.38 -24.40
C GLU A 220 3.88 2.44 -23.56
N VAL A 221 3.11 3.39 -23.00
CA VAL A 221 3.63 4.41 -22.09
C VAL A 221 4.18 3.74 -20.84
N TYR A 222 3.42 2.89 -20.17
CA TYR A 222 3.87 2.20 -18.96
C TYR A 222 5.06 1.28 -19.23
N ARG A 223 5.08 0.52 -20.34
CA ARG A 223 6.24 -0.31 -20.71
C ARG A 223 7.53 0.50 -20.85
N ARG A 224 7.45 1.80 -21.18
CA ARG A 224 8.62 2.68 -21.30
C ARG A 224 9.16 3.17 -19.97
N TYR A 225 8.29 3.42 -18.98
CA TYR A 225 8.64 4.09 -17.74
C TYR A 225 8.65 3.19 -16.51
N ALA A 226 7.80 2.16 -16.49
CA ALA A 226 7.73 1.19 -15.41
C ALA A 226 9.00 0.30 -15.38
N PRO A 227 9.28 -0.38 -14.24
CA PRO A 227 10.35 -1.36 -14.17
C PRO A 227 10.23 -2.43 -15.27
N ALA A 228 11.36 -2.99 -15.71
CA ALA A 228 11.38 -4.01 -16.76
C ALA A 228 10.59 -5.29 -16.40
N SER A 229 10.34 -5.52 -15.10
CA SER A 229 9.52 -6.62 -14.59
C SER A 229 8.02 -6.31 -14.55
N TRP A 230 7.61 -5.11 -14.96
CA TRP A 230 6.20 -4.74 -14.99
C TRP A 230 5.50 -5.39 -16.18
N GLU A 231 4.38 -6.04 -15.89
CA GLU A 231 3.48 -6.61 -16.88
C GLU A 231 2.08 -6.02 -16.67
N PRO A 232 1.30 -5.82 -17.76
CA PRO A 232 -0.05 -5.31 -17.64
C PRO A 232 -0.91 -6.31 -16.84
N PRO A 233 -1.63 -5.86 -15.81
CA PRO A 233 -2.49 -6.74 -15.03
C PRO A 233 -3.67 -7.26 -15.85
N ALA A 234 -4.08 -8.51 -15.60
CA ALA A 234 -5.20 -9.16 -16.28
C ALA A 234 -6.54 -8.40 -16.13
N TYR A 235 -6.67 -7.57 -15.09
CA TYR A 235 -7.86 -6.77 -14.79
C TYR A 235 -7.91 -5.41 -15.55
N GLY A 236 -6.98 -5.18 -16.47
CA GLY A 236 -6.91 -3.95 -17.26
C GLY A 236 -6.14 -2.81 -16.58
N LEU A 237 -5.88 -1.75 -17.35
CA LEU A 237 -4.98 -0.67 -16.92
C LEU A 237 -5.67 0.41 -16.08
N SER A 238 -6.98 0.56 -16.19
CA SER A 238 -7.71 1.63 -15.49
C SER A 238 -8.09 1.23 -14.08
N ALA A 239 -7.85 2.11 -13.13
CA ALA A 239 -8.35 1.95 -11.77
C ALA A 239 -9.88 1.88 -11.69
N ASP A 240 -10.59 2.43 -12.68
CA ASP A 240 -12.07 2.38 -12.76
C ASP A 240 -12.61 1.02 -13.25
N ASP A 241 -11.78 0.25 -13.94
CA ASP A 241 -12.18 -1.03 -14.52
C ASP A 241 -11.93 -2.20 -13.55
N TRP A 242 -11.24 -1.94 -12.42
CA TRP A 242 -10.92 -2.96 -11.44
C TRP A 242 -12.13 -3.31 -10.57
N PRO A 243 -12.36 -4.60 -10.29
CA PRO A 243 -13.41 -5.01 -9.37
C PRO A 243 -13.11 -4.53 -7.95
N ASP A 244 -14.05 -3.82 -7.34
CA ASP A 244 -13.94 -3.36 -5.95
C ASP A 244 -14.30 -4.51 -4.98
N PRO A 245 -13.46 -4.84 -3.99
CA PRO A 245 -13.77 -5.86 -2.98
C PRO A 245 -14.99 -5.47 -2.14
N GLY A 246 -16.18 -5.87 -2.59
CA GLY A 246 -17.44 -5.66 -1.87
C GLY A 246 -18.42 -4.69 -2.54
N ASN A 247 -18.05 -4.06 -3.67
CA ASN A 247 -18.97 -3.26 -4.46
C ASN A 247 -19.05 -3.77 -5.91
N PRO A 248 -20.22 -3.68 -6.56
CA PRO A 248 -20.31 -3.96 -7.99
C PRO A 248 -19.44 -2.96 -8.79
N PRO A 249 -18.88 -3.38 -9.93
CA PRO A 249 -18.16 -2.46 -10.82
C PRO A 249 -19.08 -1.27 -11.18
N PRO A 250 -18.52 -0.04 -11.32
CA PRO A 250 -19.33 1.12 -11.67
C PRO A 250 -20.08 0.87 -12.98
N ALA A 251 -21.38 1.15 -12.99
CA ALA A 251 -22.29 0.83 -14.11
C ALA A 251 -21.99 1.60 -15.40
N LEU A 252 -21.12 2.62 -15.34
CA LEU A 252 -20.72 3.46 -16.45
C LEU A 252 -19.22 3.75 -16.33
N THR A 253 -18.47 3.44 -17.39
CA THR A 253 -17.10 3.95 -17.55
C THR A 253 -17.17 5.46 -17.75
N PRO A 254 -16.48 6.26 -16.93
CA PRO A 254 -16.47 7.71 -17.10
C PRO A 254 -15.87 8.08 -18.45
N ARG A 255 -16.34 9.19 -19.03
CA ARG A 255 -15.82 9.73 -20.30
C ARG A 255 -14.37 10.17 -20.08
N ARG A 256 -13.44 9.60 -20.86
CA ARG A 256 -11.99 9.83 -20.73
C ARG A 256 -11.53 10.89 -21.74
N LEU A 257 -10.69 11.83 -21.31
CA LEU A 257 -10.15 12.87 -22.20
C LEU A 257 -8.99 12.35 -23.03
N ARG A 258 -8.99 12.57 -24.34
CA ARG A 258 -7.93 12.04 -25.21
C ARG A 258 -6.60 12.75 -24.98
N ALA A 259 -5.60 12.02 -24.49
CA ALA A 259 -4.26 12.50 -24.20
C ALA A 259 -3.21 12.18 -25.27
N VAL A 260 -3.51 11.28 -26.22
CA VAL A 260 -2.63 10.90 -27.35
C VAL A 260 -3.42 10.72 -28.66
#